data_AF-X1USN9-F1
#
_entry.id   AF-X1USN9-F1
#
_cell.length_a   1.000
_cell.length_b   1.000
_cell.length_c   1.000
_cell.angle_alpha   90.00
_cell.angle_beta   90.00
_cell.angle_gamma   90.00
#
_symmetry.space_group_name_H-M   'P 1'
#
loop_
_entity.id
_entity.type
_entity.pdbx_description
1 polymer ?
#
loop_
_entity_poly.entity_id
_entity_poly.type
_entity_poly.pdbx_seq_one_letter_code
_entity_poly.pdbx_strand_id
1 'polypeptide(L)'
;MLVLRQWESEGEGLALVHAERDIGGAVDYVKARGYSDIGISGFSSGAAATLAFASQESVTAIIADSSFAYVTGPFVKRAIEEKNLPKLLVEFFTPGIFLMAKIIYGYEKVEPVDIVADISCPILFIHGEADDWIPVEDVYES
;
A
#
# COMPACT_ATOMS: atom_id res chain seq x y z
N MET A 1 -17.37 -2.65 9.31
CA MET A 1 -16.39 -2.68 8.20
C MET A 1 -16.33 -1.28 7.62
N LEU A 2 -15.23 -0.55 7.87
CA LEU A 2 -15.00 0.76 7.28
C LEU A 2 -14.28 0.53 5.94
N VAL A 3 -14.81 1.08 4.85
CA VAL A 3 -14.16 1.06 3.53
C VAL A 3 -13.60 2.46 3.30
N LEU A 4 -12.28 2.60 3.30
CA LEU A 4 -11.62 3.87 3.00
C LEU A 4 -11.58 4.08 1.49
N ARG A 5 -12.21 5.16 1.01
CA ARG A 5 -12.14 5.60 -0.40
C ARG A 5 -11.30 6.88 -0.46
N GLN A 6 -10.14 6.78 -1.10
CA GLN A 6 -9.11 7.83 -1.18
C GLN A 6 -9.49 9.03 -2.08
N TRP A 7 -10.65 9.00 -2.73
CA TRP A 7 -11.01 9.96 -3.79
C TRP A 7 -11.57 11.31 -3.31
N GLU A 8 -11.79 11.50 -2.01
CA GLU A 8 -12.41 12.73 -1.43
C GLU A 8 -11.57 13.40 -0.31
N SER A 9 -10.33 12.97 -0.05
CA SER A 9 -9.50 13.56 1.02
C SER A 9 -8.77 14.84 0.58
N GLU A 10 -8.71 15.85 1.46
CA GLU A 10 -7.88 17.05 1.26
C GLU A 10 -6.37 16.70 1.40
N GLY A 11 -5.54 17.12 0.44
CA GLY A 11 -4.08 16.90 0.42
C GLY A 11 -3.52 16.75 -0.99
N GLU A 12 -2.20 16.90 -1.19
CA GLU A 12 -1.58 16.43 -2.42
C GLU A 12 -1.61 14.90 -2.41
N GLY A 13 -2.37 14.28 -3.33
CA GLY A 13 -2.60 12.84 -3.42
C GLY A 13 -1.36 12.03 -3.84
N LEU A 14 -0.29 12.15 -3.07
CA LEU A 14 0.93 11.36 -3.20
C LEU A 14 0.67 9.99 -2.56
N ALA A 15 0.51 8.98 -3.42
CA ALA A 15 0.25 7.61 -2.98
C ALA A 15 1.29 7.18 -1.93
N LEU A 16 0.80 6.64 -0.81
CA LEU A 16 1.56 6.10 0.34
C LEU A 16 2.23 7.12 1.27
N VAL A 17 2.40 8.38 0.87
CA VAL A 17 2.95 9.43 1.75
C VAL A 17 1.91 9.75 2.83
N HIS A 18 2.25 9.51 4.10
CA HIS A 18 1.35 9.63 5.27
C HIS A 18 0.15 8.68 5.33
N ALA A 19 0.08 7.65 4.49
CA ALA A 19 -1.11 6.78 4.44
C ALA A 19 -1.42 6.10 5.78
N GLU A 20 -0.40 5.73 6.57
CA GLU A 20 -0.57 5.21 7.93
C GLU A 20 -1.28 6.21 8.85
N ARG A 21 -0.96 7.50 8.72
CA ARG A 21 -1.60 8.58 9.50
C ARG A 21 -3.06 8.74 9.13
N ASP A 22 -3.37 8.70 7.85
CA ASP A 22 -4.73 8.82 7.35
C ASP A 22 -5.59 7.64 7.81
N ILE A 23 -5.04 6.41 7.74
CA ILE A 23 -5.67 5.21 8.27
C ILE A 23 -5.86 5.32 9.78
N GLY A 24 -4.84 5.76 10.52
CA GLY A 24 -4.91 5.98 11.96
C GLY A 24 -6.01 6.97 12.36
N GLY A 25 -6.10 8.11 11.67
CA GLY A 25 -7.17 9.09 11.89
C GLY A 25 -8.57 8.52 11.64
N ALA A 26 -8.72 7.67 10.62
CA ALA A 26 -9.98 6.98 10.37
C ALA A 26 -10.32 5.93 11.45
N VAL A 27 -9.32 5.18 11.93
CA VAL A 27 -9.47 4.24 13.04
C VAL A 27 -9.91 4.99 14.31
N ASP A 28 -9.25 6.09 14.65
CA ASP A 28 -9.59 6.92 15.81
C ASP A 28 -11.01 7.50 15.72
N TYR A 29 -11.41 7.96 14.54
CA TYR A 29 -12.75 8.45 14.27
C TYR A 29 -13.84 7.37 14.48
N VAL A 30 -13.53 6.12 14.15
CA VAL A 30 -14.43 4.98 14.39
C VAL A 30 -14.44 4.59 15.87
N LYS A 31 -13.27 4.54 16.53
CA LYS A 31 -13.17 4.30 17.98
C LYS A 31 -13.96 5.33 18.79
N ALA A 32 -13.89 6.60 18.41
CA ALA A 32 -14.64 7.69 19.06
C ALA A 32 -16.17 7.52 19.00
N ARG A 33 -16.68 6.66 18.11
CA ARG A 33 -18.11 6.29 18.03
C ARG A 33 -18.49 5.08 18.86
N GLY A 34 -17.55 4.51 19.62
CA GLY A 34 -17.78 3.38 20.50
C GLY A 34 -17.58 2.01 19.85
N TYR A 35 -16.96 1.94 18.67
CA TYR A 35 -16.59 0.66 18.06
C TYR A 35 -15.21 0.21 18.55
N SER A 36 -15.11 -1.03 19.02
CA SER A 36 -13.86 -1.64 19.49
C SER A 36 -13.23 -2.58 18.44
N ASP A 37 -14.06 -3.28 17.68
CA ASP A 37 -13.62 -4.23 16.66
C ASP A 37 -13.56 -3.56 15.29
N ILE A 38 -12.35 -3.27 14.82
CA ILE A 38 -12.11 -2.50 13.61
C ILE A 38 -11.30 -3.35 12.64
N GLY A 39 -11.95 -3.75 11.55
CA GLY A 39 -11.29 -4.35 10.40
C GLY A 39 -11.08 -3.32 9.29
N ILE A 40 -9.94 -3.41 8.61
CA ILE A 40 -9.56 -2.52 7.49
C ILE A 40 -9.55 -3.32 6.20
N SER A 41 -10.09 -2.73 5.14
CA SER A 41 -9.98 -3.28 3.78
C SER A 41 -9.28 -2.26 2.89
N GLY A 42 -8.18 -2.68 2.27
CA GLY A 42 -7.39 -1.88 1.35
C GLY A 42 -7.33 -2.52 -0.03
N PHE A 43 -7.18 -1.68 -1.06
CA PHE A 43 -7.04 -2.10 -2.45
C PHE A 43 -5.76 -1.50 -3.06
N SER A 44 -4.97 -2.30 -3.76
CA SER A 44 -3.73 -1.88 -4.43
C SER A 44 -2.76 -1.16 -3.46
N SER A 45 -2.37 0.09 -3.74
CA SER A 45 -1.57 0.89 -2.81
C SER A 45 -2.23 1.07 -1.43
N GLY A 46 -3.55 1.08 -1.35
CA GLY A 46 -4.28 1.12 -0.07
C GLY A 46 -4.16 -0.19 0.72
N ALA A 47 -3.99 -1.33 0.04
CA ALA A 47 -3.70 -2.61 0.70
C ALA A 47 -2.30 -2.58 1.31
N ALA A 48 -1.29 -2.17 0.56
CA ALA A 48 0.08 -1.98 1.06
C ALA A 48 0.15 -1.01 2.25
N ALA A 49 -0.57 0.12 2.18
CA ALA A 49 -0.66 1.08 3.28
C ALA A 49 -1.36 0.50 4.53
N THR A 50 -2.38 -0.34 4.33
CA THR A 50 -3.07 -1.02 5.43
C THR A 50 -2.16 -2.01 6.14
N LEU A 51 -1.35 -2.76 5.37
CA LEU A 51 -0.35 -3.67 5.93
C LEU A 51 0.70 -2.89 6.73
N ALA A 52 1.21 -1.77 6.19
CA ALA A 52 2.14 -0.88 6.89
C ALA A 52 1.58 -0.33 8.19
N PHE A 53 0.34 0.16 8.17
CA PHE A 53 -0.32 0.62 9.38
C PHE A 53 -0.44 -0.50 10.42
N ALA A 54 -0.84 -1.70 10.00
CA ALA A 54 -1.10 -2.80 10.93
C ALA A 54 0.16 -3.52 11.44
N SER A 55 1.34 -3.28 10.86
CA SER A 55 2.60 -3.75 11.42
C SER A 55 3.03 -2.91 12.63
N GLN A 56 2.52 -1.67 12.75
CA GLN A 56 2.81 -0.75 13.85
C GLN A 56 1.65 -0.67 14.86
N GLU A 57 0.41 -0.80 14.39
CA GLU A 57 -0.81 -0.59 15.18
C GLU A 57 -1.72 -1.82 15.18
N SER A 58 -2.43 -2.05 16.28
CA SER A 58 -3.33 -3.20 16.40
C SER A 58 -4.72 -2.93 15.82
N VAL A 59 -5.15 -3.80 14.91
CA VAL A 59 -6.51 -3.85 14.34
C VAL A 59 -7.07 -5.26 14.44
N THR A 60 -8.38 -5.43 14.26
CA THR A 60 -9.04 -6.72 14.46
C THR A 60 -8.78 -7.69 13.30
N ALA A 61 -8.76 -7.19 12.06
CA ALA A 61 -8.51 -7.98 10.86
C ALA A 61 -8.20 -7.08 9.65
N ILE A 62 -7.52 -7.63 8.64
CA ILE A 62 -7.20 -6.95 7.39
C ILE A 62 -7.74 -7.73 6.20
N ILE A 63 -8.24 -7.01 5.21
CA ILE A 63 -8.46 -7.51 3.85
C ILE A 63 -7.53 -6.72 2.92
N ALA A 64 -6.56 -7.40 2.33
CA ALA A 64 -5.61 -6.85 1.37
C ALA A 64 -5.96 -7.34 -0.03
N ASP A 65 -6.56 -6.47 -0.84
CA ASP A 65 -7.02 -6.78 -2.21
C ASP A 65 -6.05 -6.19 -3.24
N SER A 66 -5.53 -7.05 -4.14
CA SER A 66 -4.52 -6.70 -5.14
C SER A 66 -3.31 -5.96 -4.55
N SER A 67 -2.79 -6.38 -3.39
CA SER A 67 -1.55 -5.81 -2.84
C SER A 67 -0.33 -6.26 -3.64
N PHE A 68 0.80 -5.55 -3.49
CA PHE A 68 2.09 -5.91 -4.07
C PHE A 68 3.11 -6.22 -2.96
N ALA A 69 4.08 -7.09 -3.26
CA ALA A 69 5.19 -7.39 -2.35
C ALA A 69 6.25 -6.27 -2.35
N TYR A 70 6.50 -5.69 -3.54
CA TYR A 70 7.49 -4.65 -3.77
C TYR A 70 6.90 -3.45 -4.51
N VAL A 71 7.03 -2.23 -3.96
CA VAL A 71 6.49 -1.01 -4.57
C VAL A 71 7.13 -0.67 -5.92
N THR A 72 8.35 -1.15 -6.14
CA THR A 72 9.07 -0.97 -7.41
C THR A 72 8.40 -1.73 -8.56
N GLY A 73 7.80 -2.88 -8.31
CA GLY A 73 7.20 -3.75 -9.33
C GLY A 73 6.11 -3.03 -10.14
N PRO A 74 5.01 -2.60 -9.49
CA PRO A 74 3.93 -1.88 -10.16
C PRO A 74 4.40 -0.57 -10.81
N PHE A 75 5.36 0.14 -10.18
CA PHE A 75 5.92 1.38 -10.72
C PHE A 75 6.68 1.15 -12.04
N VAL A 76 7.61 0.18 -12.05
CA VAL A 76 8.42 -0.14 -13.23
C VAL A 76 7.54 -0.69 -14.35
N LYS A 77 6.59 -1.58 -14.02
CA LYS A 77 5.64 -2.13 -14.98
C LYS A 77 4.83 -1.02 -15.65
N ARG A 78 4.27 -0.11 -14.87
CA ARG A 78 3.54 1.07 -15.37
C ARG A 78 4.38 1.91 -16.32
N ALA A 79 5.63 2.19 -15.94
CA ALA A 79 6.53 3.03 -16.72
C ALA A 79 6.89 2.37 -18.08
N ILE A 80 7.10 1.06 -18.11
CA ILE A 80 7.47 0.34 -19.33
C ILE A 80 6.24 0.12 -20.21
N GLU A 81 5.15 -0.41 -19.66
CA GLU A 81 4.02 -0.92 -20.45
C GLU A 81 3.03 0.18 -20.83
N GLU A 82 2.69 1.09 -19.92
CA GLU A 82 1.76 2.18 -20.26
C GLU A 82 2.46 3.36 -20.95
N LYS A 83 3.66 3.71 -20.48
CA LYS A 83 4.39 4.90 -20.96
C LYS A 83 5.39 4.58 -22.06
N ASN A 84 5.51 3.32 -22.46
CA ASN A 84 6.43 2.84 -23.51
C ASN A 84 7.88 3.29 -23.27
N LEU A 85 8.31 3.36 -22.01
CA LEU A 85 9.67 3.76 -21.68
C LEU A 85 10.64 2.58 -21.83
N PRO A 86 11.87 2.81 -22.33
CA PRO A 86 12.88 1.77 -22.40
C PRO A 86 13.19 1.20 -21.01
N LYS A 87 13.04 -0.11 -20.84
CA LYS A 87 13.29 -0.84 -19.58
C LYS A 87 14.60 -0.42 -18.90
N LEU A 88 15.68 -0.38 -19.67
CA LEU A 88 17.01 -0.06 -19.17
C LEU A 88 17.12 1.36 -18.59
N LEU A 89 16.36 2.32 -19.15
CA LEU A 89 16.29 3.67 -18.59
C LEU A 89 15.46 3.67 -17.30
N VAL A 90 14.29 3.03 -17.30
CA VAL A 90 13.42 2.96 -16.13
C VAL A 90 14.17 2.34 -14.95
N GLU A 91 14.78 1.17 -15.13
CA GLU A 91 15.53 0.48 -14.07
C GLU A 91 16.72 1.32 -13.57
N PHE A 92 17.45 1.99 -14.48
CA PHE A 92 18.59 2.83 -14.12
C PHE A 92 18.18 4.04 -13.29
N PHE A 93 17.06 4.69 -13.61
CA PHE A 93 16.59 5.89 -12.91
C PHE A 93 15.74 5.59 -11.67
N THR A 94 15.15 4.41 -11.56
CA THR A 94 14.23 4.04 -10.45
C THR A 94 14.83 4.32 -9.06
N PRO A 95 16.07 3.91 -8.73
CA PRO A 95 16.67 4.23 -7.42
C PRO A 95 16.76 5.74 -7.17
N GLY A 96 17.10 6.51 -8.20
CA GLY A 96 17.17 7.98 -8.13
C GLY A 96 15.81 8.63 -7.90
N ILE A 97 14.75 8.10 -8.53
CA ILE A 97 13.37 8.57 -8.35
C ILE A 97 12.93 8.38 -6.89
N PHE A 98 13.14 7.19 -6.31
CA PHE A 98 12.81 6.94 -4.91
C PHE A 98 13.64 7.78 -3.94
N LEU A 99 14.93 8.01 -4.25
CA LEU A 99 15.77 8.90 -3.45
C LEU A 99 15.26 10.35 -3.50
N MET A 100 14.86 10.84 -4.67
CA MET A 100 14.27 12.17 -4.80
C MET A 100 12.90 12.24 -4.10
N ALA A 101 12.09 11.18 -4.18
CA ALA A 101 10.82 11.12 -3.47
C ALA A 101 11.01 11.23 -1.95
N LYS A 102 12.04 10.58 -1.40
CA LYS A 102 12.44 10.73 0.00
C LYS A 102 12.87 12.17 0.33
N ILE A 103 13.72 12.77 -0.50
CA ILE A 103 14.25 14.12 -0.23
C ILE A 103 13.18 15.21 -0.35
N ILE A 104 12.31 15.13 -1.37
CA ILE A 104 11.34 16.17 -1.70
C ILE A 104 10.06 16.00 -0.88
N TYR A 105 9.58 14.76 -0.75
CA TYR A 105 8.27 14.46 -0.16
C TYR A 105 8.34 13.72 1.17
N GLY A 106 9.55 13.39 1.67
CA GLY A 106 9.71 12.59 2.88
C GLY A 106 9.22 11.15 2.73
N TYR A 107 9.08 10.66 1.49
CA TYR A 107 8.62 9.30 1.24
C TYR A 107 9.66 8.27 1.72
N GLU A 108 9.29 7.48 2.71
CA GLU A 108 10.07 6.30 3.11
C GLU A 108 9.51 5.08 2.40
N LYS A 109 10.38 4.40 1.65
CA LYS A 109 10.01 3.19 0.93
C LYS A 109 9.83 2.05 1.92
N VAL A 110 8.60 1.57 2.08
CA VAL A 110 8.26 0.39 2.89
C VAL A 110 7.76 -0.68 1.95
N GLU A 111 8.40 -1.85 1.97
CA GLU A 111 7.99 -2.99 1.18
C GLU A 111 7.05 -3.87 2.02
N PRO A 112 5.83 -4.18 1.55
CA PRO A 112 4.89 -5.02 2.29
C PRO A 112 5.46 -6.37 2.73
N VAL A 113 6.32 -6.99 1.92
CA VAL A 113 7.00 -8.24 2.28
C VAL A 113 7.87 -8.14 3.54
N ASP A 114 8.44 -6.97 3.83
CA ASP A 114 9.34 -6.78 4.97
C ASP A 114 8.59 -6.62 6.30
N ILE A 115 7.30 -6.28 6.25
CA ILE A 115 6.51 -5.87 7.42
C ILE A 115 5.37 -6.82 7.76
N VAL A 116 4.94 -7.65 6.81
CA VAL A 116 3.76 -8.50 6.96
C VAL A 116 3.90 -9.53 8.09
N ALA A 117 5.12 -9.99 8.34
CA ALA A 117 5.45 -10.92 9.41
C ALA A 117 5.27 -10.32 10.82
N ASP A 118 5.27 -8.98 10.93
CA ASP A 118 5.09 -8.26 12.20
C ASP A 118 3.60 -8.03 12.51
N ILE A 119 2.69 -8.31 11.57
CA ILE A 119 1.25 -8.11 11.74
C ILE A 119 0.67 -9.25 12.58
N SER A 120 0.09 -8.89 13.73
CA SER A 120 -0.46 -9.85 14.69
C SER A 120 -1.90 -10.29 14.42
N CYS A 121 -2.64 -9.52 13.61
CA CYS A 121 -4.04 -9.80 13.32
C CYS A 121 -4.21 -10.70 12.07
N PRO A 122 -5.36 -11.40 11.91
CA PRO A 122 -5.63 -12.17 10.71
C PRO A 122 -5.68 -11.29 9.45
N ILE A 123 -5.01 -11.75 8.39
CA ILE A 123 -4.98 -11.10 7.07
C ILE A 123 -5.67 -12.01 6.06
N LEU A 124 -6.59 -11.45 5.27
CA LEU A 124 -7.15 -12.07 4.07
C LEU A 124 -6.57 -11.40 2.83
N PHE A 125 -5.76 -12.13 2.08
CA PHE A 125 -5.31 -11.70 0.76
C PHE A 125 -6.32 -12.08 -0.31
N ILE A 126 -6.66 -11.12 -1.17
CA ILE A 126 -7.51 -11.30 -2.35
C ILE A 126 -6.69 -10.84 -3.55
N HIS A 127 -6.63 -11.64 -4.61
CA HIS A 127 -5.92 -11.29 -5.83
C HIS A 127 -6.59 -11.91 -7.05
N GLY A 128 -6.66 -11.16 -8.14
CA GLY A 128 -7.14 -11.69 -9.41
C GLY A 128 -6.01 -12.39 -10.18
N GLU A 129 -6.21 -13.63 -10.61
CA GLU A 129 -5.24 -14.34 -11.48
C GLU A 129 -5.03 -13.64 -12.85
N ALA A 130 -5.97 -12.79 -13.26
CA ALA A 130 -5.91 -11.98 -14.47
C ALA A 130 -5.52 -10.51 -14.19
N ASP A 131 -4.89 -10.23 -13.04
CA ASP A 131 -4.41 -8.88 -12.72
C ASP A 131 -3.19 -8.54 -13.59
N ASP A 132 -3.43 -7.75 -14.63
CA ASP A 132 -2.40 -7.28 -15.56
C ASP A 132 -1.48 -6.21 -14.94
N TRP A 133 -1.71 -5.78 -13.71
CA TRP A 133 -0.94 -4.72 -13.05
C TRP A 133 -0.01 -5.25 -11.98
N ILE A 134 -0.52 -6.14 -11.14
CA ILE A 134 0.22 -6.71 -10.02
C ILE A 134 0.20 -8.23 -10.21
N PRO A 135 1.35 -8.86 -10.50
CA PRO A 135 1.41 -10.31 -10.68
C PRO A 135 0.85 -11.04 -9.46
N VAL A 136 0.13 -12.15 -9.67
CA VAL A 136 -0.43 -12.95 -8.57
C VAL A 136 0.66 -13.51 -7.66
N GLU A 137 1.87 -13.66 -8.20
CA GLU A 137 3.06 -14.08 -7.47
C GLU A 137 3.39 -13.17 -6.28
N ASP A 138 3.08 -11.87 -6.37
CA ASP A 138 3.31 -10.92 -5.27
C ASP A 138 2.54 -11.32 -3.99
N VAL A 139 1.41 -12.02 -4.12
CA VAL A 139 0.64 -12.49 -2.96
C VAL A 139 1.23 -13.75 -2.33
N TYR A 140 1.97 -14.57 -3.09
CA TYR A 140 2.68 -15.71 -2.51
C TYR A 140 3.98 -15.32 -1.80
N GLU A 141 4.51 -14.14 -2.12
CA GLU A 141 5.70 -13.58 -1.47
C GLU A 141 5.36 -12.68 -0.28
N SER A 142 4.08 -12.32 -0.11
CA SER A 142 3.54 -11.52 0.99
C SER A 142 3.15 -12.36 2.21
#